data_AF-A0A971MSC9-F1
#
_entry.id   AF-A0A971MSC9-F1
#
_cell.length_a   1.000
_cell.length_b   1.000
_cell.length_c   1.000
_cell.angle_alpha   90.00
_cell.angle_beta   90.00
_cell.angle_gamma   90.00
#
_symmetry.space_group_name_H-M   'P 1'
#
loop_
_entity.id
_entity.type
_entity.pdbx_description
1 polymer ?
#
loop_
_entity_poly.entity_id
_entity_poly.type
_entity_poly.pdbx_seq_one_letter_code
_entity_poly.pdbx_strand_id
1 'polypeptide(L)'
;MIISNKQVQNILQLERLNSLKKKTALKESAASGKNDSLVLSGQAQVLNFAKEQVLKSPEVRADKILELKKQIELGNYQVSGNDIASKIIGRSLVDELTGR
;
A
#
# COMPACT_ATOMS: atom_id res chain seq x y z
N MET A 1 -22.98 -21.92 -19.43
CA MET A 1 -22.10 -20.76 -19.67
C MET A 1 -22.86 -19.79 -20.58
N ILE A 2 -23.51 -18.78 -20.01
CA ILE A 2 -24.35 -17.84 -20.77
C ILE A 2 -23.57 -16.53 -20.85
N ILE A 3 -22.96 -16.26 -22.00
CA ILE A 3 -22.26 -15.00 -22.25
C ILE A 3 -23.33 -13.93 -22.39
N SER A 4 -23.21 -12.84 -21.61
CA SER A 4 -24.21 -11.78 -21.59
C SER A 4 -24.17 -10.98 -22.89
N ASN A 5 -25.33 -10.73 -23.50
CA ASN A 5 -25.46 -9.90 -24.71
C ASN A 5 -24.80 -8.52 -24.56
N LYS A 6 -24.71 -7.99 -23.33
CA LYS A 6 -24.04 -6.71 -23.03
C LYS A 6 -22.52 -6.79 -23.22
N GLN A 7 -21.90 -7.93 -22.94
CA GLN A 7 -20.47 -8.15 -23.14
C GLN A 7 -20.12 -8.23 -24.63
N VAL A 8 -20.98 -8.89 -25.42
CA VAL A 8 -20.83 -9.00 -26.87
C VAL A 8 -20.98 -7.62 -27.54
N GLN A 9 -21.93 -6.80 -27.08
CA GLN A 9 -22.12 -5.44 -27.61
C GLN A 9 -20.92 -4.54 -27.35
N ASN A 10 -20.31 -4.63 -26.17
CA ASN A 10 -19.12 -3.85 -25.85
C ASN A 10 -17.93 -4.25 -26.75
N ILE A 11 -17.74 -5.55 -27.00
CA ILE A 11 -16.66 -6.01 -27.89
C ILE A 11 -16.89 -5.52 -29.33
N LEU A 12 -18.12 -5.58 -29.84
CA LEU A 12 -18.46 -5.06 -31.17
C LEU A 12 -18.23 -3.56 -31.33
N GLN A 13 -18.49 -2.79 -30.27
CA GLN A 13 -18.22 -1.35 -30.24
C GLN A 13 -16.72 -1.05 -30.20
N LEU A 14 -15.94 -1.84 -29.44
CA LEU A 14 -14.48 -1.70 -29.38
C LEU A 14 -13.80 -1.96 -30.74
N GLU A 15 -14.25 -2.98 -31.48
CA GLU A 15 -13.72 -3.27 -32.83
C GLU A 15 -14.04 -2.14 -33.82
N ARG A 16 -15.24 -1.56 -33.74
CA ARG A 16 -15.63 -0.43 -34.59
C ARG A 16 -14.81 0.83 -34.27
N LEU A 17 -14.49 1.07 -33.00
CA LEU A 17 -13.64 2.20 -32.58
C LEU A 17 -12.17 1.99 -32.99
N ASN A 18 -11.68 0.76 -32.96
CA ASN A 18 -10.34 0.41 -33.42
C ASN A 18 -10.17 0.57 -34.94
N SER A 19 -11.19 0.23 -35.74
CA SER A 19 -11.12 0.41 -37.20
C SER A 19 -11.11 1.89 -37.62
N LEU A 20 -11.77 2.76 -36.85
CA LEU A 20 -11.75 4.21 -37.03
C LEU A 20 -10.39 4.83 -36.61
N LYS A 21 -9.75 4.28 -35.57
CA LYS A 21 -8.42 4.70 -35.10
C LYS A 21 -7.31 4.43 -36.12
N LYS A 22 -7.43 3.38 -36.94
CA LYS A 22 -6.46 3.07 -38.00
C LYS A 22 -6.46 4.10 -39.13
N LYS A 23 -7.56 4.84 -39.34
CA LYS A 23 -7.67 5.88 -40.38
C LYS A 23 -7.20 7.27 -39.92
N THR A 24 -7.10 7.52 -38.61
CA THR A 24 -6.66 8.80 -38.02
C THR A 24 -5.20 8.80 -37.56
N ALA A 25 -4.54 7.64 -37.48
CA ALA A 25 -3.16 7.48 -37.01
C ALA A 25 -2.07 8.12 -37.91
N LEU A 26 -2.42 8.74 -39.05
CA LEU A 26 -1.46 9.44 -39.91
C LEU A 26 -1.44 10.97 -39.69
N LYS A 27 -2.27 11.54 -38.79
CA LYS A 27 -2.42 13.01 -38.70
C LYS A 27 -2.29 13.69 -37.33
N GLU A 28 -2.00 12.97 -36.25
CA GLU A 28 -1.94 13.56 -34.91
C GLU A 28 -0.68 13.14 -34.14
N SER A 29 0.48 13.63 -34.60
CA SER A 29 1.71 13.70 -33.82
C SER A 29 1.71 14.89 -32.83
N ALA A 30 0.56 15.25 -32.25
CA ALA A 30 0.46 16.34 -31.28
C ALA A 30 -0.91 16.34 -30.56
N ALA A 31 -1.05 15.59 -29.47
CA ALA A 31 -1.96 15.92 -28.37
C ALA A 31 -1.81 14.94 -27.20
N SER A 32 -1.16 15.44 -26.15
CA SER A 32 -1.47 15.25 -24.73
C SER A 32 -1.85 13.85 -24.20
N GLY A 33 -1.02 13.36 -23.29
CA GLY A 33 -1.16 12.08 -22.60
C GLY A 33 -2.55 11.86 -22.00
N LYS A 34 -3.18 10.75 -22.37
CA LYS A 34 -4.31 10.20 -21.64
C LYS A 34 -3.78 9.69 -20.29
N ASN A 35 -4.03 10.48 -19.25
CA ASN A 35 -3.73 10.10 -17.87
C ASN A 35 -4.55 8.85 -17.52
N ASP A 36 -3.86 7.73 -17.42
CA ASP A 36 -4.39 6.47 -16.91
C ASP A 36 -4.76 6.69 -15.44
N SER A 37 -6.05 6.57 -15.09
CA SER A 37 -6.53 6.87 -13.74
C SER A 37 -6.60 5.58 -12.93
N LEU A 38 -5.63 5.40 -12.02
CA LEU A 38 -5.64 4.34 -11.02
C LEU A 38 -6.63 4.67 -9.91
N VAL A 39 -7.81 4.03 -9.94
CA VAL A 39 -8.74 4.04 -8.81
C VAL A 39 -8.23 3.05 -7.76
N LEU A 40 -7.60 3.58 -6.71
CA LEU A 40 -7.16 2.76 -5.59
C LEU A 40 -8.36 2.15 -4.86
N SER A 41 -8.27 0.86 -4.51
CA SER A 41 -9.28 0.22 -3.65
C SER A 41 -9.37 0.96 -2.30
N GLY A 42 -10.54 0.96 -1.66
CA GLY A 42 -10.73 1.62 -0.37
C GLY A 42 -9.72 1.15 0.69
N GLN A 43 -9.33 -0.13 0.66
CA GLN A 43 -8.30 -0.68 1.54
C GLN A 43 -6.90 -0.10 1.27
N ALA A 44 -6.53 0.11 0.01
CA ALA A 44 -5.25 0.70 -0.35
C ALA A 44 -5.14 2.16 0.09
N GLN A 45 -6.24 2.92 0.04
CA GLN A 45 -6.27 4.30 0.54
C GLN A 45 -6.04 4.35 2.05
N VAL A 46 -6.68 3.46 2.81
CA VAL A 46 -6.49 3.36 4.27
C VAL A 46 -5.04 3.01 4.62
N LEU A 47 -4.44 2.05 3.90
CA LEU A 47 -3.03 1.67 4.12
C LEU A 47 -2.07 2.82 3.79
N ASN A 48 -2.30 3.55 2.71
CA ASN A 48 -1.47 4.70 2.34
C ASN A 48 -1.58 5.82 3.39
N PHE A 49 -2.79 6.14 3.83
CA PHE A 49 -3.00 7.11 4.90
C PHE A 49 -2.29 6.68 6.18
N ALA A 50 -2.43 5.42 6.62
CA ALA A 50 -1.75 4.91 7.80
C ALA A 50 -0.22 4.98 7.66
N LYS A 51 0.32 4.63 6.50
CA LYS A 51 1.76 4.73 6.20
C LYS A 51 2.25 6.17 6.27
N GLU A 52 1.52 7.13 5.71
CA GLU A 52 1.85 8.54 5.79
C GLU A 52 1.86 9.05 7.23
N GLN A 53 0.89 8.66 8.06
CA GLN A 53 0.84 9.06 9.47
C GLN A 53 2.01 8.46 10.26
N VAL A 54 2.39 7.21 9.98
CA VAL A 54 3.57 6.58 10.59
C VAL A 54 4.85 7.32 10.22
N LEU A 55 5.00 7.76 8.96
CA LEU A 55 6.16 8.53 8.51
C LEU A 55 6.22 9.95 9.10
N LYS A 56 5.05 10.55 9.39
CA LYS A 56 4.95 11.86 10.06
C LYS A 56 5.17 11.80 11.57
N SER A 57 5.10 10.60 12.15
CA SER A 57 5.38 10.41 13.57
C SER A 57 6.84 10.81 13.88
N PRO A 58 7.10 11.42 15.04
CA PRO A 58 8.47 11.69 15.44
C PRO A 58 9.28 10.41 15.52
N GLU A 59 10.54 10.49 15.07
CA GLU A 59 11.50 9.38 15.13
C GLU A 59 11.72 8.92 16.57
N VAL A 60 11.79 9.88 17.50
CA VAL A 60 11.97 9.65 18.93
C VAL A 60 10.72 10.02 19.70
N ARG A 61 10.14 9.07 20.41
CA ARG A 61 8.99 9.28 21.31
C ARG A 61 9.45 9.64 22.72
N ALA A 62 9.74 10.92 22.93
CA ALA A 62 10.24 11.44 24.21
C ALA A 62 9.36 11.06 25.42
N ASP A 63 8.03 11.12 25.27
CA ASP A 63 7.09 10.78 26.34
C ASP A 63 7.25 9.34 26.83
N LYS A 64 7.43 8.41 25.88
CA LYS A 64 7.62 6.98 26.17
C LYS A 64 8.96 6.74 26.88
N ILE A 65 10.00 7.49 26.52
CA ILE A 65 11.31 7.39 27.17
C ILE A 65 11.21 7.85 28.62
N LEU A 66 10.53 8.97 28.88
CA LEU A 66 10.35 9.50 30.23
C LEU A 66 9.56 8.54 31.11
N GLU A 67 8.48 7.94 30.58
CA GLU A 67 7.70 6.93 31.29
C GLU A 67 8.56 5.71 31.66
N LEU A 68 9.30 5.15 30.70
CA LEU A 68 10.16 4.00 30.93
C LEU A 68 11.29 4.30 31.92
N LYS A 69 11.93 5.48 31.80
CA LYS A 69 12.95 5.92 32.76
C LYS A 69 12.40 5.96 34.18
N LYS A 70 11.22 6.55 34.36
CA LYS A 70 10.55 6.61 35.66
C LYS A 70 10.23 5.22 36.21
N GLN A 71 9.76 4.29 35.37
CA GLN A 71 9.50 2.91 35.79
C GLN A 71 10.78 2.19 36.23
N ILE A 72 11.89 2.44 35.55
CA ILE A 72 13.21 1.88 35.89
C ILE A 72 13.71 2.47 37.22
N GLU A 73 13.64 3.79 37.39
CA GLU A 73 14.06 4.49 38.62
C GLU A 73 13.26 4.04 39.84
N LEU A 74 11.96 3.79 39.67
CA LEU A 74 11.08 3.27 40.72
C LEU A 74 11.26 1.77 40.99
N GLY A 75 12.07 1.06 40.20
CA GLY A 75 12.25 -0.39 40.31
C GLY A 75 11.06 -1.23 39.82
N ASN A 76 10.07 -0.59 39.18
CA ASN A 76 8.83 -1.23 38.73
C ASN A 76 8.91 -1.69 37.27
N TYR A 77 10.07 -1.60 36.64
CA TYR A 77 10.29 -2.09 35.29
C TYR A 77 10.54 -3.60 35.32
N GLN A 78 9.47 -4.38 35.16
CA GLN A 78 9.52 -5.84 35.16
C GLN A 78 9.21 -6.37 33.76
N VAL A 79 10.22 -6.93 33.09
CA VAL A 79 10.07 -7.61 31.80
C VAL A 79 10.30 -9.09 32.00
N SER A 80 9.37 -9.93 31.55
CA SER A 80 9.52 -11.38 31.71
C SER A 80 10.48 -11.95 30.67
N GLY A 81 11.14 -13.06 30.99
CA GLY A 81 11.97 -13.79 30.02
C GLY A 81 11.20 -14.22 28.78
N ASN A 82 9.89 -14.50 28.92
CA ASN A 82 9.02 -14.84 27.81
C ASN A 82 8.79 -13.67 26.84
N ASP A 83 8.65 -12.44 27.38
CA ASP A 83 8.51 -11.24 26.55
C ASP A 83 9.77 -10.99 25.73
N ILE A 84 10.95 -11.21 26.34
CA ILE A 84 12.24 -11.08 25.67
C ILE A 84 12.36 -12.11 24.55
N ALA A 85 12.10 -13.39 24.85
CA ALA A 85 12.16 -14.46 23.86
C ALA A 85 11.20 -14.22 22.69
N SER A 86 9.98 -13.76 22.95
CA SER A 86 8.99 -13.41 21.93
C SER A 86 9.50 -12.31 21.00
N LYS A 87 10.19 -11.30 21.53
CA LYS A 87 10.79 -10.23 20.72
C LYS A 87 11.95 -10.73 19.86
N ILE A 88 12.80 -11.60 20.39
CA ILE A 88 13.92 -12.20 19.66
C ILE A 88 13.41 -13.02 18.48
N ILE A 89 12.48 -13.96 18.73
CA ILE A 89 11.91 -14.83 17.70
C ILE A 89 11.15 -14.01 16.66
N GLY A 90 10.31 -13.07 17.10
CA GLY A 90 9.56 -12.20 16.19
C GLY A 90 10.47 -11.37 15.31
N ARG A 91 11.62 -10.89 15.82
CA ARG A 91 12.61 -10.18 15.03
C ARG A 91 13.29 -11.09 14.00
N SER A 92 13.72 -12.28 14.42
CA SER A 92 14.35 -13.27 13.55
C SER A 92 13.44 -13.65 12.37
N LEU A 93 12.16 -13.88 12.64
CA LEU A 93 11.19 -14.24 11.60
C LEU A 93 11.00 -13.11 10.57
N VAL A 94 10.96 -11.85 11.02
CA VAL A 94 10.85 -10.71 10.10
C VAL A 94 12.11 -10.60 9.23
N ASP A 95 13.29 -10.81 9.80
CA ASP A 95 14.55 -10.75 9.06
C ASP A 95 14.60 -11.86 8.00
N GLU A 96 14.21 -13.10 8.34
CA GLU A 96 14.08 -14.21 7.38
C GLU A 96 13.10 -13.91 6.23
N LEU A 97 11.91 -13.39 6.55
CA LEU A 97 10.88 -13.07 5.56
C LEU A 97 11.26 -11.89 4.65
N THR A 98 12.10 -10.99 5.14
CA THR A 98 12.57 -9.82 4.37
C THR A 98 13.90 -10.07 3.66
N GLY A 99 14.45 -11.30 3.75
CA GLY A 99 15.68 -11.70 3.07
C GLY A 99 16.92 -10.94 3.53
N ARG A 100 16.93 -10.51 4.80
CA ARG A 100 18.10 -9.92 5.45
C ARG A 100 18.88 -10.95 6.23
#